data_AF-A0A9P5KAN9-F1
#
_entry.id   AF-A0A9P5KAN9-F1
#
_cell.length_a   1.000
_cell.length_b   1.000
_cell.length_c   1.000
_cell.angle_alpha   90.00
_cell.angle_beta   90.00
_cell.angle_gamma   90.00
#
_symmetry.space_group_name_H-M   'P 1'
#
loop_
_entity.id
_entity.type
_entity.pdbx_description
1 polymer ?
#
loop_
_entity_poly.entity_id
_entity_poly.type
_entity_poly.pdbx_seq_one_letter_code
_entity_poly.pdbx_strand_id
1 'polypeptide(L)'
;MASDWETLAANKTLSPHLGLREATSAIFGQTPLEKKSDVCWEWSPFAASVVMHSVAIAIWYLTQGQQVCHSAIRNSKERHDASQIAAALSRCRDLLAGVADAHTGTAGTWNEAESPLLFNAFAILRVSYGRAFIRFHSLDRSLLFKESSQVMLSILRRYFEAVQDRDPFMTMAVSCALEGFAIPIRAGILLMRKTAAFKWSVEHALASWDAGLLVTKWLYAVECSHRTNESVTPEEKQVLDSVRQLLNEVESHRSEQSSLAAELARMWASIYDDTWVWGVAPRIGWVLRELANMYETGIVAV
;
A
#
# COMPACT_ATOMS: atom_id res chain seq x y z
N MET A 1 -4.76 -45.58 14.93
CA MET A 1 -4.21 -44.23 15.21
C MET A 1 -2.86 -44.01 14.52
N ALA A 2 -1.78 -44.72 14.85
CA ALA A 2 -0.49 -44.54 14.16
C ALA A 2 -0.54 -44.93 12.66
N SER A 3 -1.20 -46.06 12.36
CA SER A 3 -1.43 -46.54 10.99
C SER A 3 -2.27 -45.59 10.12
N ASP A 4 -3.19 -44.86 10.73
CA ASP A 4 -4.08 -43.92 10.05
C ASP A 4 -3.33 -42.63 9.69
N TRP A 5 -2.38 -42.22 10.54
CA TRP A 5 -1.45 -41.13 10.25
C TRP A 5 -0.45 -41.47 9.15
N GLU A 6 0.08 -42.69 9.15
CA GLU A 6 1.02 -43.16 8.13
C GLU A 6 0.37 -43.27 6.75
N THR A 7 -0.89 -43.72 6.69
CA THR A 7 -1.67 -43.78 5.43
C THR A 7 -2.06 -42.39 4.92
N LEU A 8 -2.38 -41.43 5.80
CA LEU A 8 -2.59 -40.02 5.44
C LEU A 8 -1.31 -39.34 4.95
N ALA A 9 -0.16 -39.66 5.56
CA ALA A 9 1.14 -39.13 5.15
C ALA A 9 1.63 -39.73 3.81
N ALA A 10 1.39 -41.02 3.58
CA ALA A 10 1.74 -41.71 2.33
C ALA A 10 0.89 -41.26 1.13
N ASN A 11 -0.34 -40.79 1.38
CA ASN A 11 -1.26 -40.28 0.35
C ASN A 11 -1.10 -38.79 0.04
N LYS A 12 -0.18 -38.06 0.71
CA LYS A 12 0.20 -36.72 0.25
C LYS A 12 1.04 -36.87 -1.01
N THR A 13 0.41 -36.73 -2.17
CA THR A 13 1.10 -36.43 -3.42
C THR A 13 2.10 -35.30 -3.15
N LEU A 14 3.37 -35.56 -3.42
CA LEU A 14 4.42 -34.54 -3.42
C LEU A 14 4.03 -33.50 -4.47
N SER A 15 3.29 -32.46 -4.06
CA SER A 15 3.08 -31.27 -4.85
C SER A 15 4.48 -30.78 -5.25
N PRO A 16 4.80 -30.67 -6.55
CA PRO A 16 6.15 -30.29 -6.92
C PRO A 16 6.54 -28.97 -6.21
N HIS A 17 7.70 -28.93 -5.57
CA HIS A 17 8.03 -27.79 -4.72
C HIS A 17 8.41 -26.59 -5.59
N LEU A 18 7.48 -25.66 -5.82
CA LEU A 18 7.82 -24.37 -6.41
C LEU A 18 8.68 -23.58 -5.42
N GLY A 19 9.95 -23.36 -5.74
CA GLY A 19 10.83 -22.59 -4.87
C GLY A 19 10.41 -21.11 -4.80
N LEU A 20 10.67 -20.44 -3.67
CA LEU A 20 10.36 -19.01 -3.51
C LEU A 20 10.98 -18.13 -4.62
N ARG A 21 12.21 -18.46 -5.03
CA ARG A 21 12.89 -17.78 -6.14
C ARG A 21 12.14 -17.97 -7.46
N GLU A 22 11.68 -19.19 -7.73
CA GLU A 22 10.96 -19.53 -8.96
C GLU A 22 9.59 -18.86 -8.99
N ALA A 23 8.85 -18.91 -7.88
CA ALA A 23 7.60 -18.20 -7.66
C ALA A 23 7.74 -16.68 -7.92
N THR A 24 8.74 -16.06 -7.30
CA THR A 24 9.01 -14.63 -7.48
C THR A 24 9.37 -14.34 -8.94
N SER A 25 10.21 -15.18 -9.56
CA SER A 25 10.60 -15.00 -10.97
C SER A 25 9.41 -15.16 -11.93
N ALA A 26 8.45 -16.03 -11.62
CA ALA A 26 7.23 -16.19 -12.41
C ALA A 26 6.37 -14.93 -12.36
N ILE A 27 6.32 -14.26 -11.20
CA ILE A 27 5.63 -12.98 -11.05
C ILE A 27 6.28 -11.88 -11.89
N PHE A 28 7.60 -11.82 -12.01
CA PHE A 28 8.26 -10.81 -12.86
C PHE A 28 8.37 -11.22 -14.33
N GLY A 29 8.24 -12.51 -14.63
CA GLY A 29 8.24 -13.07 -15.97
C GLY A 29 6.95 -12.74 -16.74
N GLN A 30 7.05 -12.76 -18.06
CA GLN A 30 5.88 -12.67 -18.96
C GLN A 30 5.21 -14.02 -19.19
N THR A 31 5.73 -15.10 -18.60
CA THR A 31 5.16 -16.44 -18.76
C THR A 31 3.94 -16.55 -17.84
N PRO A 32 2.74 -16.78 -18.38
CA PRO A 32 1.57 -17.05 -17.55
C PRO A 32 1.88 -18.22 -16.61
N LEU A 33 1.57 -18.09 -15.33
CA LEU A 33 1.64 -19.18 -14.35
C LEU A 33 0.89 -20.44 -14.85
N GLU A 34 -0.07 -20.26 -15.75
CA GLU A 34 -0.86 -21.30 -16.43
C GLU A 34 -0.07 -22.20 -17.39
N LYS A 35 1.14 -21.82 -17.85
CA LYS A 35 1.88 -22.58 -18.87
C LYS A 35 3.03 -23.44 -18.35
N LYS A 36 3.18 -23.59 -17.03
CA LYS A 36 4.08 -24.59 -16.44
C LYS A 36 3.28 -25.62 -15.64
N SER A 37 2.97 -26.72 -16.35
CA SER A 37 2.42 -28.01 -15.90
C SER A 37 0.96 -28.05 -15.44
N ASP A 38 0.30 -29.17 -15.78
CA ASP A 38 -1.06 -29.65 -15.47
C ASP A 38 -1.50 -29.64 -13.98
N VAL A 39 -0.76 -28.94 -13.10
CA VAL A 39 -1.05 -28.84 -11.67
C VAL A 39 -1.35 -27.37 -11.38
N CYS A 40 -2.64 -27.03 -11.28
CA CYS A 40 -3.05 -25.74 -10.72
C CYS A 40 -2.53 -25.68 -9.28
N TRP A 41 -1.57 -24.80 -9.03
CA TRP A 41 -1.01 -24.59 -7.69
C TRP A 41 -1.99 -23.80 -6.86
N GLU A 42 -2.61 -24.44 -5.86
CA GLU A 42 -3.35 -23.72 -4.84
C GLU A 42 -2.35 -23.07 -3.87
N TRP A 43 -2.30 -21.75 -3.91
CA TRP A 43 -1.48 -20.96 -3.00
C TRP A 43 -2.18 -20.85 -1.65
N SER A 44 -1.51 -21.23 -0.56
CA SER A 44 -2.01 -20.92 0.78
C SER A 44 -1.81 -19.43 1.12
N PRO A 45 -2.60 -18.87 2.07
CA PRO A 45 -2.42 -17.52 2.61
C PRO A 45 -0.98 -17.23 3.05
N PHE A 46 -0.33 -18.22 3.67
CA PHE A 46 1.07 -18.14 4.07
C PHE A 46 2.02 -18.04 2.87
N ALA A 47 1.89 -18.95 1.89
CA ALA A 47 2.76 -18.95 0.71
C ALA A 47 2.61 -17.65 -0.09
N ALA A 48 1.37 -17.18 -0.27
CA ALA A 48 1.07 -15.92 -0.92
C ALA A 48 1.72 -14.73 -0.19
N SER A 49 1.60 -14.69 1.15
CA SER A 49 2.26 -13.67 1.96
C SER A 49 3.79 -13.67 1.79
N VAL A 50 4.45 -14.84 1.89
CA VAL A 50 5.91 -14.95 1.72
C VAL A 50 6.36 -14.47 0.33
N VAL A 51 5.63 -14.85 -0.72
CA VAL A 51 5.92 -14.38 -2.09
C VAL A 51 5.73 -12.88 -2.22
N MET A 52 4.69 -12.31 -1.62
CA MET A 52 4.48 -10.85 -1.62
C MET A 52 5.64 -10.09 -0.99
N HIS A 53 6.21 -10.59 0.10
CA HIS A 53 7.39 -9.98 0.71
C HIS A 53 8.61 -10.07 -0.21
N SER A 54 8.83 -11.23 -0.84
CA SER A 54 9.91 -11.42 -1.82
C SER A 54 9.80 -10.43 -2.99
N VAL A 55 8.57 -10.24 -3.52
CA VAL A 55 8.28 -9.24 -4.56
C VAL A 55 8.54 -7.82 -4.07
N ALA A 56 8.10 -7.47 -2.86
CA ALA A 56 8.33 -6.15 -2.27
C ALA A 56 9.83 -5.83 -2.11
N ILE A 57 10.62 -6.82 -1.67
CA ILE A 57 12.08 -6.72 -1.57
C ILE A 57 12.70 -6.55 -2.96
N ALA A 58 12.28 -7.35 -3.94
CA ALA A 58 12.78 -7.26 -5.31
C ALA A 58 12.50 -5.88 -5.94
N ILE A 59 11.28 -5.35 -5.77
CA ILE A 59 10.92 -4.00 -6.21
C ILE A 59 11.80 -2.96 -5.53
N TRP A 60 11.99 -3.05 -4.21
CA TRP A 60 12.86 -2.13 -3.48
C TRP A 60 14.29 -2.14 -4.02
N TYR A 61 14.87 -3.32 -4.29
CA TYR A 61 16.20 -3.40 -4.90
C TYR A 61 16.24 -2.81 -6.30
N LEU A 62 15.22 -3.03 -7.12
CA LEU A 62 15.15 -2.48 -8.48
C LEU A 62 15.07 -0.95 -8.44
N THR A 63 14.24 -0.37 -7.57
CA THR A 63 14.05 1.08 -7.51
C THR A 63 15.20 1.81 -6.81
N GLN A 64 15.77 1.25 -5.73
CA GLN A 64 16.93 1.83 -5.03
C GLN A 64 18.24 1.64 -5.82
N GLY A 65 18.41 0.47 -6.45
CA GLY A 65 19.56 0.18 -7.30
C GLY A 65 19.64 1.10 -8.52
N GLN A 66 18.50 1.49 -9.07
CA GLN A 66 18.42 2.51 -10.12
C GLN A 66 18.87 3.88 -9.59
N GLN A 67 18.38 4.32 -8.42
CA GLN A 67 18.73 5.61 -7.81
C GLN A 67 20.24 5.80 -7.56
N VAL A 68 20.95 4.76 -7.13
CA VAL A 68 22.40 4.81 -6.87
C VAL A 68 23.23 4.79 -8.16
N CYS A 69 22.73 4.18 -9.23
CA CYS A 69 23.46 4.02 -10.50
C CYS A 69 23.19 5.15 -11.52
N HIS A 70 22.43 6.20 -11.19
CA HIS A 70 22.07 7.23 -12.15
C HIS A 70 23.23 8.20 -12.49
N SER A 71 23.99 7.82 -13.53
CA SER A 71 24.71 8.74 -14.42
C SER A 71 24.11 8.70 -15.83
N ALA A 72 23.57 9.85 -16.27
CA ALA A 72 23.49 10.35 -17.65
C ALA A 72 22.71 9.61 -18.77
N ILE A 73 22.10 8.43 -18.59
CA ILE A 73 21.36 7.79 -19.71
C ILE A 73 20.01 7.19 -19.28
N ARG A 74 18.94 7.61 -19.99
CA ARG A 74 17.84 6.79 -20.60
C ARG A 74 16.40 6.84 -20.01
N ASN A 75 15.58 7.73 -20.57
CA ASN A 75 14.12 7.76 -20.38
C ASN A 75 13.35 6.52 -20.92
N SER A 76 13.89 5.79 -21.90
CA SER A 76 13.17 4.66 -22.52
C SER A 76 13.29 3.35 -21.74
N LYS A 77 14.44 3.08 -21.11
CA LYS A 77 14.65 1.87 -20.30
C LYS A 77 13.86 1.94 -18.99
N GLU A 78 13.84 3.11 -18.35
CA GLU A 78 13.05 3.34 -17.13
C GLU A 78 11.55 3.11 -17.32
N ARG A 79 10.97 3.58 -18.44
CA ARG A 79 9.55 3.36 -18.74
C ARG A 79 9.24 1.88 -18.99
N HIS A 80 10.16 1.14 -19.62
CA HIS A 80 10.00 -0.29 -19.83
C HIS A 80 10.04 -1.05 -18.51
N ASP A 81 11.02 -0.74 -17.65
CA ASP A 81 11.16 -1.34 -16.32
C ASP A 81 9.92 -1.04 -15.44
N ALA A 82 9.41 0.20 -15.47
CA ALA A 82 8.18 0.59 -14.77
C ALA A 82 6.95 -0.20 -15.26
N SER A 83 6.80 -0.40 -16.56
CA SER A 83 5.71 -1.20 -17.13
C SER A 83 5.78 -2.68 -16.72
N GLN A 84 6.99 -3.24 -16.63
CA GLN A 84 7.19 -4.61 -16.18
C GLN A 84 6.86 -4.76 -14.69
N ILE A 85 7.28 -3.80 -13.85
CA ILE A 85 6.95 -3.77 -12.42
C ILE A 85 5.44 -3.62 -12.22
N ALA A 86 4.78 -2.74 -12.97
CA ALA A 86 3.32 -2.58 -12.95
C ALA A 86 2.60 -3.89 -13.27
N ALA A 87 3.03 -4.60 -14.33
CA ALA A 87 2.46 -5.87 -14.72
C ALA A 87 2.70 -6.98 -13.67
N ALA A 88 3.88 -7.00 -13.04
CA ALA A 88 4.20 -7.93 -11.96
C ALA A 88 3.30 -7.69 -10.73
N LEU A 89 3.11 -6.43 -10.35
CA LEU A 89 2.20 -6.06 -9.27
C LEU A 89 0.73 -6.36 -9.57
N SER A 90 0.31 -6.23 -10.84
CA SER A 90 -1.04 -6.65 -11.26
C SER A 90 -1.21 -8.17 -11.09
N ARG A 91 -0.22 -8.97 -11.52
CA ARG A 91 -0.25 -10.43 -11.30
C ARG A 91 -0.29 -10.79 -9.81
N CYS A 92 0.42 -10.05 -8.96
CA CYS A 92 0.31 -10.22 -7.51
C CYS A 92 -1.11 -9.94 -7.01
N ARG A 93 -1.78 -8.90 -7.53
CA ARG A 93 -3.17 -8.60 -7.17
C ARG A 93 -4.09 -9.75 -7.53
N ASP A 94 -3.99 -10.25 -8.77
CA ASP A 94 -4.81 -11.35 -9.27
C ASP A 94 -4.57 -12.64 -8.47
N LEU A 95 -3.30 -12.92 -8.15
CA LEU A 95 -2.91 -14.01 -7.27
C LEU A 95 -3.59 -13.90 -5.90
N LEU A 96 -3.44 -12.76 -5.22
CA LEU A 96 -4.02 -12.58 -3.89
C LEU A 96 -5.55 -12.65 -3.89
N ALA A 97 -6.20 -12.12 -4.93
CA ALA A 97 -7.65 -12.23 -5.10
C ALA A 97 -8.08 -13.70 -5.29
N GLY A 98 -7.40 -14.44 -6.16
CA GLY A 98 -7.66 -15.86 -6.35
C GLY A 98 -7.47 -16.70 -5.09
N VAL A 99 -6.46 -16.39 -4.28
CA VAL A 99 -6.27 -17.04 -2.97
C VAL A 99 -7.41 -16.68 -2.01
N ALA A 100 -7.81 -15.42 -1.93
CA ALA A 100 -8.92 -15.02 -1.08
C ALA A 100 -10.24 -15.70 -1.48
N ASP A 101 -10.52 -15.82 -2.78
CA ASP A 101 -11.75 -16.46 -3.28
C ASP A 101 -11.76 -17.97 -3.01
N ALA A 102 -10.65 -18.66 -3.26
CA ALA A 102 -10.53 -20.10 -3.00
C ALA A 102 -10.76 -20.46 -1.51
N HIS A 103 -10.33 -19.58 -0.61
CA HIS A 103 -10.44 -19.78 0.85
C HIS A 103 -11.74 -19.24 1.46
N THR A 104 -12.58 -18.53 0.68
CA THR A 104 -13.93 -18.15 1.11
C THR A 104 -15.00 -19.16 0.69
N GLY A 105 -14.78 -19.88 -0.43
CA GLY A 105 -15.69 -20.90 -0.95
C GLY A 105 -15.63 -22.28 -0.25
N THR A 106 -14.54 -22.59 0.44
CA THR A 106 -14.37 -23.83 1.22
C THR A 106 -14.92 -23.64 2.64
N ALA A 107 -16.22 -23.90 2.81
CA ALA A 107 -16.89 -23.99 4.11
C ALA A 107 -16.46 -22.92 5.15
N GLY A 108 -16.65 -21.65 4.79
CA GLY A 108 -17.12 -20.62 5.71
C GLY A 108 -16.38 -20.48 7.04
N THR A 109 -15.09 -20.23 7.03
CA THR A 109 -14.42 -19.31 7.96
C THR A 109 -12.99 -19.23 7.49
N TRP A 110 -12.49 -18.01 7.26
CA TRP A 110 -11.06 -17.81 7.45
C TRP A 110 -10.68 -18.48 8.77
N ASN A 111 -9.77 -19.47 8.77
CA ASN A 111 -9.17 -19.84 10.04
C ASN A 111 -8.57 -18.55 10.62
N GLU A 112 -8.86 -18.26 11.88
CA GLU A 112 -8.50 -16.98 12.54
C GLU A 112 -7.00 -16.65 12.37
N ALA A 113 -6.16 -17.66 12.16
CA ALA A 113 -4.73 -17.56 11.89
C ALA A 113 -4.35 -17.14 10.45
N GLU A 114 -5.17 -17.42 9.42
CA GLU A 114 -4.82 -17.23 8.02
C GLU A 114 -5.33 -15.91 7.41
N SER A 115 -6.44 -15.38 7.95
CA SER A 115 -6.96 -14.06 7.56
C SER A 115 -5.94 -12.93 7.71
N PRO A 116 -5.19 -12.84 8.84
CA PRO A 116 -4.20 -11.79 9.03
C PRO A 116 -3.06 -11.86 8.00
N LEU A 117 -2.72 -13.05 7.48
CA LEU A 117 -1.63 -13.22 6.52
C LEU A 117 -1.98 -12.63 5.16
N LEU A 118 -3.15 -12.95 4.61
CA LEU A 118 -3.61 -12.35 3.37
C LEU A 118 -3.89 -10.85 3.54
N PHE A 119 -4.47 -10.45 4.67
CA PHE A 119 -4.70 -9.05 4.98
C PHE A 119 -3.41 -8.23 4.95
N ASN A 120 -2.32 -8.75 5.52
CA ASN A 120 -0.99 -8.13 5.44
C ASN A 120 -0.40 -8.20 4.02
N ALA A 121 -0.57 -9.32 3.31
CA ALA A 121 -0.09 -9.47 1.94
C ALA A 121 -0.68 -8.41 0.99
N PHE A 122 -1.98 -8.11 1.12
CA PHE A 122 -2.62 -7.02 0.40
C PHE A 122 -2.10 -5.64 0.82
N ALA A 123 -1.79 -5.41 2.09
CA ALA A 123 -1.17 -4.17 2.55
C ALA A 123 0.22 -4.00 1.92
N ILE A 124 1.03 -5.05 1.91
CA ILE A 124 2.36 -5.06 1.30
C ILE A 124 2.30 -4.88 -0.21
N LEU A 125 1.29 -5.43 -0.89
CA LEU A 125 1.04 -5.16 -2.31
C LEU A 125 0.86 -3.65 -2.56
N ARG A 126 -0.01 -2.97 -1.81
CA ARG A 126 -0.28 -1.53 -1.97
C ARG A 126 0.96 -0.67 -1.72
N VAL A 127 1.72 -1.02 -0.68
CA VAL A 127 3.01 -0.36 -0.41
C VAL A 127 4.00 -0.59 -1.54
N SER A 128 4.02 -1.79 -2.12
CA SER A 128 4.91 -2.13 -3.23
C SER A 128 4.58 -1.32 -4.49
N TYR A 129 3.29 -1.07 -4.77
CA TYR A 129 2.89 -0.10 -5.80
C TYR A 129 3.45 1.28 -5.52
N GLY A 130 3.31 1.80 -4.29
CA GLY A 130 3.89 3.09 -3.92
C GLY A 130 5.41 3.13 -4.12
N ARG A 131 6.12 2.15 -3.56
CA ARG A 131 7.60 2.06 -3.62
C ARG A 131 8.14 1.86 -5.04
N ALA A 132 7.35 1.26 -5.93
CA ALA A 132 7.72 1.06 -7.32
C ALA A 132 7.82 2.37 -8.11
N PHE A 133 6.97 3.35 -7.78
CA PHE A 133 6.79 4.55 -8.62
C PHE A 133 7.11 5.86 -7.91
N ILE A 134 7.34 5.87 -6.59
CA ILE A 134 7.90 7.03 -5.88
C ILE A 134 9.34 7.29 -6.37
N ARG A 135 9.52 8.37 -7.14
CA ARG A 135 10.81 8.78 -7.72
C ARG A 135 11.67 9.63 -6.79
N PHE A 136 11.13 10.13 -5.67
CA PHE A 136 11.83 11.01 -4.73
C PHE A 136 11.93 10.43 -3.30
N HIS A 137 12.75 11.06 -2.45
CA HIS A 137 12.99 10.67 -1.05
C HIS A 137 11.68 10.44 -0.30
N SER A 138 11.40 9.16 -0.03
CA SER A 138 10.42 8.75 0.96
C SER A 138 10.71 9.47 2.27
N LEU A 139 9.66 9.86 3.00
CA LEU A 139 9.78 10.46 4.34
C LEU A 139 10.82 9.71 5.19
N ASP A 140 11.80 10.43 5.75
CA ASP A 140 12.86 9.84 6.59
C ASP A 140 12.24 9.22 7.84
N ARG A 141 12.16 7.89 7.85
CA ARG A 141 11.52 7.09 8.91
C ARG A 141 12.18 7.22 10.27
N SER A 142 13.41 7.75 10.33
CA SER A 142 14.04 8.09 11.60
C SER A 142 13.17 9.05 12.41
N LEU A 143 12.26 9.83 11.78
CA LEU A 143 11.32 10.70 12.47
C LEU A 143 10.48 9.98 13.51
N LEU A 144 10.15 8.70 13.30
CA LEU A 144 9.33 7.95 14.25
C LEU A 144 10.01 7.76 15.61
N PHE A 145 11.34 7.87 15.62
CA PHE A 145 12.19 7.62 16.79
C PHE A 145 12.86 8.90 17.32
N LYS A 146 12.57 10.07 16.74
CA LYS A 146 13.11 11.35 17.23
C LYS A 146 12.31 11.83 18.44
N GLU A 147 13.03 12.32 19.44
CA GLU A 147 12.43 12.93 20.64
C GLU A 147 12.13 14.43 20.43
N SER A 148 12.96 15.13 19.64
CA SER A 148 12.81 16.56 19.39
C SER A 148 11.76 16.87 18.33
N SER A 149 10.70 17.57 18.72
CA SER A 149 9.65 18.07 17.82
C SER A 149 10.19 18.96 16.71
N GLN A 150 11.22 19.76 16.97
CA GLN A 150 11.84 20.60 15.94
C GLN A 150 12.51 19.78 14.84
N VAL A 151 13.22 18.70 15.21
CA VAL A 151 13.85 17.79 14.24
C VAL A 151 12.77 17.11 13.41
N MET A 152 11.72 16.59 14.05
CA MET A 152 10.60 15.96 13.35
C MET A 152 9.92 16.91 12.36
N LEU A 153 9.59 18.14 12.80
CA LEU A 153 9.00 19.16 11.92
C LEU A 153 9.92 19.52 10.76
N SER A 154 11.24 19.55 10.95
CA SER A 154 12.19 19.78 9.85
C SER A 154 12.18 18.65 8.81
N ILE A 155 12.01 17.39 9.24
CA ILE A 155 11.88 16.24 8.35
C ILE A 155 10.56 16.32 7.58
N LEU A 156 9.45 16.59 8.28
CA LEU A 156 8.13 16.74 7.66
C LEU A 156 8.10 17.88 6.66
N ARG A 157 8.74 19.01 6.97
CA ARG A 157 8.82 20.15 6.05
C ARG A 157 9.56 19.80 4.76
N ARG A 158 10.69 19.11 4.84
CA ARG A 158 11.41 18.63 3.64
C ARG A 158 10.53 17.69 2.79
N TYR A 159 9.79 16.80 3.44
CA TYR A 159 8.85 15.92 2.74
C TYR A 159 7.68 16.70 2.11
N PHE A 160 7.14 17.70 2.80
CA PHE A 160 6.08 18.58 2.30
C PHE A 160 6.54 19.43 1.11
N GLU A 161 7.76 19.95 1.14
CA GLU A 161 8.33 20.77 0.04
C GLU A 161 8.79 19.93 -1.15
N ALA A 162 9.00 18.63 -0.98
CA ALA A 162 9.39 17.73 -2.06
C ALA A 162 8.34 17.69 -3.18
N VAL A 163 8.80 17.70 -4.44
CA VAL A 163 7.93 17.55 -5.62
C VAL A 163 7.35 16.14 -5.63
N GLN A 164 6.05 16.05 -5.91
CA GLN A 164 5.34 14.80 -6.06
C GLN A 164 4.92 14.64 -7.52
N ASP A 165 5.47 13.64 -8.19
CA ASP A 165 5.12 13.31 -9.56
C ASP A 165 3.66 12.86 -9.66
N ARG A 166 3.06 13.09 -10.83
CA ARG A 166 1.66 12.76 -11.16
C ARG A 166 1.55 11.95 -12.46
N ASP A 167 2.60 11.19 -12.79
CA ASP A 167 2.56 10.36 -13.98
C ASP A 167 1.53 9.21 -13.83
N PRO A 168 1.10 8.57 -14.94
CA PRO A 168 0.07 7.54 -14.89
C PRO A 168 0.38 6.35 -13.96
N PHE A 169 1.65 5.97 -13.78
CA PHE A 169 2.01 4.89 -12.85
C PHE A 169 1.84 5.33 -11.40
N MET A 170 2.15 6.60 -11.09
CA MET A 170 1.87 7.17 -9.79
C MET A 170 0.36 7.20 -9.49
N THR A 171 -0.45 7.68 -10.43
CA THR A 171 -1.92 7.70 -10.29
C THR A 171 -2.49 6.29 -10.09
N MET A 172 -1.95 5.30 -10.80
CA MET A 172 -2.29 3.88 -10.59
C MET A 172 -1.91 3.39 -9.18
N ALA A 173 -0.73 3.76 -8.68
CA ALA A 173 -0.27 3.39 -7.34
C ALA A 173 -1.16 3.98 -6.24
N VAL A 174 -1.54 5.25 -6.41
CA VAL A 174 -2.44 5.96 -5.49
C VAL A 174 -3.83 5.33 -5.50
N SER A 175 -4.36 5.00 -6.69
CA SER A 175 -5.63 4.29 -6.81
C SER A 175 -5.60 2.93 -6.08
N CYS A 176 -4.52 2.15 -6.27
CA CYS A 176 -4.32 0.90 -5.53
C CYS A 176 -4.24 1.10 -4.01
N ALA A 177 -3.52 2.13 -3.55
CA ALA A 177 -3.44 2.47 -2.14
C ALA A 177 -4.82 2.84 -1.58
N LEU A 178 -5.61 3.61 -2.32
CA LEU A 178 -6.95 4.07 -1.92
C LEU A 178 -7.95 2.93 -1.72
N GLU A 179 -7.83 1.83 -2.46
CA GLU A 179 -8.63 0.60 -2.21
C GLU A 179 -8.50 0.13 -0.75
N GLY A 180 -7.33 0.31 -0.14
CA GLY A 180 -7.08 -0.03 1.27
C GLY A 180 -7.77 0.90 2.26
N PHE A 181 -8.08 2.15 1.88
CA PHE A 181 -8.80 3.11 2.70
C PHE A 181 -10.30 2.82 2.72
N ALA A 182 -10.84 2.40 1.57
CA ALA A 182 -12.26 2.11 1.44
C ALA A 182 -12.73 1.04 2.42
N ILE A 183 -11.90 0.03 2.72
CA ILE A 183 -12.24 -1.07 3.62
C ILE A 183 -12.58 -0.58 5.05
N PRO A 184 -11.67 0.08 5.79
CA PRO A 184 -11.98 0.55 7.14
C PRO A 184 -12.97 1.72 7.19
N ILE A 185 -13.04 2.56 6.15
CA ILE A 185 -14.02 3.65 6.09
C ILE A 185 -15.44 3.08 6.02
N ARG A 186 -15.68 2.15 5.09
CA ARG A 186 -16.99 1.49 4.90
C ARG A 186 -17.36 0.56 6.04
N ALA A 187 -16.37 -0.11 6.64
CA ALA A 187 -16.60 -0.90 7.84
C ALA A 187 -16.94 -0.06 9.09
N GLY A 188 -16.72 1.26 9.03
CA GLY A 188 -16.89 2.20 10.12
C GLY A 188 -15.55 2.60 10.73
N ILE A 189 -15.07 3.79 10.37
CA ILE A 189 -13.76 4.29 10.79
C ILE A 189 -13.61 4.38 12.33
N LEU A 190 -14.71 4.68 13.03
CA LEU A 190 -14.75 4.77 14.50
C LEU A 190 -14.59 3.39 15.14
N LEU A 191 -15.21 2.36 14.55
CA LEU A 191 -15.02 0.98 14.99
C LEU A 191 -13.56 0.56 14.74
N MET A 192 -13.00 0.93 13.58
CA MET A 192 -11.62 0.60 13.27
C MET A 192 -10.64 1.29 14.23
N ARG A 193 -10.85 2.55 14.57
CA ARG A 193 -10.07 3.26 15.61
C ARG A 193 -10.00 2.46 16.92
N LYS A 194 -11.10 1.82 17.33
CA LYS A 194 -11.17 1.02 18.56
C LYS A 194 -10.58 -0.39 18.43
N THR A 195 -10.56 -0.95 17.22
CA THR A 195 -10.29 -2.39 17.01
C THR A 195 -9.02 -2.68 16.23
N ALA A 196 -8.41 -1.68 15.57
CA ALA A 196 -7.26 -1.87 14.70
C ALA A 196 -6.08 -2.56 15.40
N ALA A 197 -5.75 -2.20 16.64
CA ALA A 197 -4.64 -2.84 17.35
C ALA A 197 -4.85 -4.32 17.72
N PHE A 198 -6.09 -4.81 17.69
CA PHE A 198 -6.37 -6.24 17.90
C PHE A 198 -6.28 -7.04 16.59
N LYS A 199 -6.32 -6.37 15.43
CA LYS A 199 -6.40 -7.02 14.11
C LYS A 199 -5.19 -6.78 13.24
N TRP A 200 -4.61 -5.59 13.32
CA TRP A 200 -3.47 -5.20 12.50
C TRP A 200 -2.20 -5.78 13.13
N SER A 201 -1.26 -6.17 12.28
CA SER A 201 0.12 -6.34 12.68
C SER A 201 0.83 -4.98 12.68
N VAL A 202 2.01 -4.89 13.30
CA VAL A 202 2.86 -3.69 13.20
C VAL A 202 3.21 -3.38 11.75
N GLU A 203 3.40 -4.42 10.94
CA GLU A 203 3.63 -4.30 9.51
C GLU A 203 2.45 -3.66 8.81
N HIS A 204 1.22 -4.09 9.11
CA HIS A 204 0.02 -3.51 8.52
C HIS A 204 -0.13 -2.03 8.89
N ALA A 205 0.14 -1.66 10.14
CA ALA A 205 0.11 -0.26 10.56
C ALA A 205 1.15 0.59 9.82
N LEU A 206 2.38 0.10 9.65
CA LEU A 206 3.41 0.79 8.87
C LEU A 206 3.03 0.88 7.38
N ALA A 207 2.47 -0.19 6.81
CA ALA A 207 2.00 -0.20 5.43
C ALA A 207 0.82 0.76 5.20
N SER A 208 -0.11 0.82 6.15
CA SER A 208 -1.22 1.76 6.16
C SER A 208 -0.73 3.21 6.28
N TRP A 209 0.33 3.46 7.04
CA TRP A 209 0.97 4.77 7.09
C TRP A 209 1.65 5.14 5.76
N ASP A 210 2.36 4.20 5.11
CA ASP A 210 2.97 4.40 3.79
C ASP A 210 1.91 4.81 2.75
N ALA A 211 0.78 4.10 2.75
CA ALA A 211 -0.36 4.43 1.90
C ALA A 211 -0.96 5.80 2.25
N GLY A 212 -1.09 6.12 3.55
CA GLY A 212 -1.42 7.44 4.09
C GLY A 212 -0.60 8.57 3.49
N LEU A 213 0.72 8.45 3.59
CA LEU A 213 1.67 9.43 3.07
C LEU A 213 1.53 9.59 1.56
N LEU A 214 1.53 8.48 0.81
CA LEU A 214 1.42 8.48 -0.64
C LEU A 214 0.15 9.19 -1.13
N VAL A 215 -1.02 8.74 -0.65
CA VAL A 215 -2.31 9.23 -1.14
C VAL A 215 -2.48 10.70 -0.80
N THR A 216 -2.19 11.11 0.44
CA THR A 216 -2.39 12.50 0.88
C THR A 216 -1.43 13.45 0.18
N LYS A 217 -0.16 13.08 0.01
CA LYS A 217 0.82 13.89 -0.71
C LYS A 217 0.47 14.06 -2.20
N TRP A 218 0.02 12.98 -2.83
CA TRP A 218 -0.42 13.04 -4.23
C TRP A 218 -1.68 13.87 -4.39
N LEU A 219 -2.67 13.74 -3.49
CA LEU A 219 -3.87 14.58 -3.52
C LEU A 219 -3.50 16.06 -3.43
N TYR A 220 -2.62 16.42 -2.50
CA TYR A 220 -2.15 17.80 -2.35
C TYR A 220 -1.51 18.33 -3.64
N ALA A 221 -0.68 17.51 -4.30
CA ALA A 221 -0.07 17.88 -5.58
C ALA A 221 -1.11 18.10 -6.68
N VAL A 222 -2.15 17.26 -6.75
CA VAL A 222 -3.25 17.42 -7.71
C VAL A 222 -4.06 18.68 -7.41
N GLU A 223 -4.34 18.96 -6.13
CA GLU A 223 -5.07 20.15 -5.70
C GLU A 223 -4.31 21.44 -6.03
N CYS A 224 -2.98 21.49 -5.82
CA CYS A 224 -2.15 22.64 -6.16
C CYS A 224 -2.19 22.94 -7.67
N SER A 225 -1.96 21.92 -8.50
CA SER A 225 -2.03 22.07 -9.95
C SER A 225 -3.41 22.51 -10.47
N HIS A 226 -4.49 22.01 -9.87
CA HIS A 226 -5.84 22.44 -10.23
C HIS A 226 -6.03 23.95 -9.96
N ARG A 227 -5.41 24.49 -8.90
CA ARG A 227 -5.43 25.94 -8.60
C ARG A 227 -4.55 26.76 -9.52
N THR A 228 -3.43 26.21 -10.00
CA THR A 228 -2.55 26.85 -10.98
C THR A 228 -3.03 26.68 -12.43
N ASN A 229 -4.27 26.21 -12.66
CA ASN A 229 -4.88 25.94 -13.97
C ASN A 229 -4.12 24.90 -14.83
N GLU A 230 -3.35 24.02 -14.21
CA GLU A 230 -2.81 22.84 -14.88
C GLU A 230 -3.92 21.79 -15.07
N SER A 231 -3.87 21.05 -16.18
CA SER A 231 -4.91 20.07 -16.50
C SER A 231 -4.90 18.90 -15.52
N VAL A 232 -6.10 18.52 -15.06
CA VAL A 232 -6.34 17.27 -14.33
C VAL A 232 -6.79 16.20 -15.32
N THR A 233 -6.10 15.06 -15.35
CA THR A 233 -6.45 13.94 -16.23
C THR A 233 -7.73 13.24 -15.77
N PRO A 234 -8.41 12.49 -16.65
CA PRO A 234 -9.59 11.71 -16.26
C PRO A 234 -9.34 10.73 -15.12
N GLU A 235 -8.18 10.07 -15.11
CA GLU A 235 -7.78 9.11 -14.08
C GLU A 235 -7.55 9.82 -12.74
N GLU A 236 -6.94 11.00 -12.75
CA GLU A 236 -6.75 11.80 -11.54
C GLU A 236 -8.09 12.24 -10.96
N LYS A 237 -9.01 12.69 -11.84
CA LYS A 237 -10.36 13.06 -11.46
C LYS A 237 -11.11 11.88 -10.82
N GLN A 238 -10.96 10.67 -11.37
CA GLN A 238 -11.57 9.46 -10.79
C GLN A 238 -11.08 9.20 -9.36
N VAL A 239 -9.77 9.38 -9.10
CA VAL A 239 -9.20 9.24 -7.75
C VAL A 239 -9.75 10.33 -6.82
N LEU A 240 -9.79 11.59 -7.26
CA LEU A 240 -10.36 12.70 -6.47
C LEU A 240 -11.82 12.44 -6.11
N ASP A 241 -12.63 12.00 -7.07
CA ASP A 241 -14.05 11.70 -6.86
C ASP A 241 -14.24 10.53 -5.89
N SER A 242 -13.38 9.51 -5.99
CA SER A 242 -13.37 8.38 -5.04
C SER A 242 -13.03 8.82 -3.62
N VAL A 243 -12.06 9.72 -3.45
CA VAL A 243 -11.72 10.29 -2.13
C VAL A 243 -12.86 11.13 -1.57
N ARG A 244 -13.51 11.97 -2.39
CA ARG A 244 -14.68 12.75 -1.97
C ARG A 244 -15.81 11.85 -1.51
N GLN A 245 -16.07 10.76 -2.23
CA GLN A 245 -17.06 9.77 -1.84
C GLN A 245 -16.72 9.16 -0.48
N LEU A 246 -15.49 8.69 -0.30
CA LEU A 246 -15.04 8.11 0.98
C LEU A 246 -15.14 9.11 2.14
N LEU A 247 -14.79 10.37 1.93
CA LEU A 247 -14.93 11.41 2.97
C LEU A 247 -16.39 11.76 3.28
N ASN A 248 -17.30 11.66 2.30
CA ASN A 248 -18.74 11.82 2.52
C ASN A 248 -19.31 10.70 3.39
N GLU A 249 -18.81 9.46 3.25
CA GLU A 249 -19.28 8.30 4.03
C GLU A 249 -19.03 8.45 5.55
N VAL A 250 -18.08 9.31 5.95
CA VAL A 250 -17.73 9.59 7.35
C VAL A 250 -18.16 10.98 7.83
N GLU A 251 -19.14 11.60 7.15
CA GLU A 251 -19.73 12.90 7.50
C GLU A 251 -18.69 14.01 7.74
N SER A 252 -17.61 14.04 6.95
CA SER A 252 -16.65 15.14 7.01
C SER A 252 -17.36 16.46 6.68
N HIS A 253 -17.43 17.38 7.65
CA HIS A 253 -17.96 18.74 7.43
C HIS A 253 -16.98 19.54 6.56
N ARG A 254 -17.10 19.37 5.25
CA ARG A 254 -16.24 20.04 4.27
C ARG A 254 -16.72 21.46 4.00
N SER A 255 -15.80 22.40 4.03
CA SER A 255 -16.01 23.67 3.33
C SER A 255 -15.60 23.49 1.87
N GLU A 256 -16.12 24.29 0.94
CA GLU A 256 -15.66 24.22 -0.46
C GLU A 256 -14.17 24.57 -0.62
N GLN A 257 -13.54 25.13 0.42
CA GLN A 257 -12.17 25.60 0.41
C GLN A 257 -11.19 24.64 1.11
N SER A 258 -11.66 23.57 1.76
CA SER A 258 -10.79 22.65 2.50
C SER A 258 -10.01 21.72 1.55
N SER A 259 -8.75 21.47 1.88
CA SER A 259 -7.92 20.49 1.16
C SER A 259 -8.41 19.07 1.45
N LEU A 260 -8.73 18.33 0.40
CA LEU A 260 -9.03 16.89 0.45
C LEU A 260 -7.85 16.12 1.03
N ALA A 261 -6.61 16.51 0.70
CA ALA A 261 -5.42 15.91 1.29
C ALA A 261 -5.37 16.09 2.80
N ALA A 262 -5.64 17.30 3.30
CA ALA A 262 -5.65 17.60 4.73
C ALA A 262 -6.74 16.82 5.46
N GLU A 263 -7.96 16.80 4.93
CA GLU A 263 -9.07 16.07 5.53
C GLU A 263 -8.82 14.56 5.59
N LEU A 264 -8.39 13.97 4.47
CA LEU A 264 -8.06 12.55 4.42
C LEU A 264 -6.93 12.22 5.40
N ALA A 265 -5.91 13.08 5.49
CA ALA A 265 -4.82 12.91 6.45
C ALA A 265 -5.31 12.95 7.91
N ARG A 266 -6.18 13.89 8.29
CA ARG A 266 -6.75 13.96 9.65
C ARG A 266 -7.64 12.75 9.96
N MET A 267 -8.49 12.36 9.02
CA MET A 267 -9.36 11.19 9.19
C MET A 267 -8.53 9.92 9.36
N TRP A 268 -7.51 9.72 8.51
CA TRP A 268 -6.64 8.55 8.59
C TRP A 268 -5.77 8.56 9.86
N ALA A 269 -5.27 9.73 10.26
CA ALA A 269 -4.55 9.92 11.53
C ALA A 269 -5.38 9.44 12.73
N SER A 270 -6.71 9.62 12.65
CA SER A 270 -7.60 9.28 13.75
C SER A 270 -7.70 7.78 14.03
N ILE A 271 -7.31 6.91 13.10
CA ILE A 271 -7.19 5.46 13.37
C ILE A 271 -6.11 5.20 14.44
N TYR A 272 -5.12 6.09 14.54
CA TYR A 272 -3.95 5.95 15.42
C TYR A 272 -4.11 6.56 16.83
N ASP A 273 -5.27 7.12 17.17
CA ASP A 273 -5.47 7.89 18.41
C ASP A 273 -5.76 7.07 19.66
N ASP A 274 -6.15 5.82 19.50
CA ASP A 274 -6.78 5.04 20.55
C ASP A 274 -5.94 3.82 20.91
N THR A 275 -6.58 2.69 21.22
CA THR A 275 -5.94 1.42 21.52
C THR A 275 -4.87 1.06 20.48
N TRP A 276 -3.59 1.20 20.86
CA TRP A 276 -2.43 0.67 20.16
C TRP A 276 -1.39 0.18 21.16
N VAL A 277 -0.77 -0.95 20.84
CA VAL A 277 0.28 -1.56 21.67
C VAL A 277 1.69 -1.16 21.24
N TRP A 278 1.86 -0.58 20.04
CA TRP A 278 3.17 -0.18 19.53
C TRP A 278 3.37 1.32 19.67
N GLY A 279 4.48 1.73 20.29
CA GLY A 279 4.79 3.15 20.55
C GLY A 279 4.92 4.04 19.32
N VAL A 280 5.05 3.45 18.12
CA VAL A 280 5.09 4.19 16.85
C VAL A 280 3.71 4.68 16.39
N ALA A 281 2.61 4.05 16.82
CA ALA A 281 1.27 4.39 16.33
C ALA A 281 0.85 5.83 16.69
N PRO A 282 0.95 6.30 17.94
CA PRO A 282 0.66 7.71 18.26
C PRO A 282 1.51 8.69 17.45
N ARG A 283 2.76 8.31 17.15
CA ARG A 283 3.68 9.13 16.34
C ARG A 283 3.23 9.20 14.89
N ILE A 284 2.75 8.11 14.30
CA ILE A 284 2.15 8.06 12.97
C ILE A 284 0.94 9.00 12.89
N GLY A 285 0.04 8.92 13.86
CA GLY A 285 -1.14 9.80 13.93
C GLY A 285 -0.74 11.28 14.02
N TRP A 286 0.24 11.61 14.87
CA TRP A 286 0.76 12.98 14.96
C TRP A 286 1.36 13.47 13.63
N VAL A 287 2.19 12.66 12.97
CA VAL A 287 2.79 12.99 11.67
C VAL A 287 1.73 13.33 10.62
N LEU A 288 0.69 12.50 10.50
CA LEU A 288 -0.38 12.72 9.54
C LEU A 288 -1.16 14.02 9.83
N ARG A 289 -1.34 14.40 11.11
CA ARG A 289 -1.97 15.68 11.47
C ARG A 289 -1.11 16.89 11.16
N GLU A 290 0.20 16.80 11.40
CA GLU A 290 1.11 17.89 11.04
C GLU A 290 1.15 18.08 9.52
N LEU A 291 1.18 16.99 8.76
CA LEU A 291 1.04 17.06 7.30
C LEU A 291 -0.30 17.66 6.88
N ALA A 292 -1.40 17.32 7.54
CA ALA A 292 -2.69 17.93 7.27
C ALA A 292 -2.66 19.46 7.48
N ASN A 293 -2.05 19.94 8.56
CA ASN A 293 -1.88 21.37 8.82
C ASN A 293 -1.04 22.03 7.70
N MET A 294 0.02 21.36 7.24
CA MET A 294 0.86 21.86 6.14
C MET A 294 0.11 21.88 4.81
N TYR A 295 -0.70 20.87 4.49
CA TYR A 295 -1.51 20.84 3.27
C TYR A 295 -2.59 21.92 3.28
N GLU A 296 -3.26 22.14 4.40
CA GLU A 296 -4.29 23.17 4.56
C GLU A 296 -3.72 24.59 4.46
N THR A 297 -2.54 24.84 5.04
CA THR A 297 -1.86 26.14 4.90
C THR A 297 -1.26 26.33 3.51
N GLY A 298 -0.67 25.27 2.95
CA GLY A 298 -0.07 25.28 1.63
C GLY A 298 -1.09 25.52 0.53
N ILE A 299 -2.28 24.92 0.61
CA ILE A 299 -3.31 25.07 -0.41
C ILE A 299 -3.92 26.47 -0.44
N VAL A 300 -3.95 27.17 0.70
CA VAL A 300 -4.41 28.57 0.80
C VAL A 300 -3.37 29.54 0.23
N ALA A 301 -2.10 29.14 0.21
CA ALA A 301 -1.01 29.96 -0.30
C ALA A 301 -0.80 29.86 -1.83
N VAL A 302 -1.47 28.89 -2.49
CA VAL A 302 -1.45 28.66 -3.95
C VAL A 302 -2.66 29.28 -4.61
#